data_AF-A0A9D6LBK5-F1
#
_entry.id   AF-A0A9D6LBK5-F1
#
_cell.length_a   1.000
_cell.length_b   1.000
_cell.length_c   1.000
_cell.angle_alpha   90.00
_cell.angle_beta   90.00
_cell.angle_gamma   90.00
#
_symmetry.space_group_name_H-M   'P 1'
#
loop_
_entity.id
_entity.type
_entity.pdbx_description
1 polymer ?
#
loop_
_entity_poly.entity_id
_entity_poly.type
_entity_poly.pdbx_seq_one_letter_code
_entity_poly.pdbx_strand_id
1 'polypeptide(L)'
;MIFLVPHHHRAALGVLALAFLAGCNAEQMLGKTPAQPASSGAHALVSSPAAASAALPAPLALLANGSLSVGEARSCAIGGDGRVACWGMIPSDALPRPTSLSSVSVVASGMWHDCALYGKPARLSCWGLDDEGQVSGAPAGIKDVKAVAAGYTHGCALTEDSEVLCWGAADKPWSKNGPDGTGDGPYRAKAIAAGRWHTCAINLSGRVDCWGDDRFGQRSGAAGIIEAKALAAGEILSCVIAGADNHVKCWGATSFGADAIPQPPGLRAKAIAVGAWQACAINEADDVLCWGSREFGAIDMPAGLKARQIAVGALQACATTFDDKVRCWPEKIDSFELGARSDEVKAP
;
A
#
# COMPACT_ATOMS: atom_id res chain seq x y z
N MET A 1 -30.74 19.03 57.31
CA MET A 1 -30.57 18.53 55.93
C MET A 1 -29.29 17.70 55.93
N ILE A 2 -29.20 16.39 56.22
CA ILE A 2 -29.90 15.15 55.79
C ILE A 2 -30.08 15.14 54.26
N PHE A 3 -29.51 14.26 53.41
CA PHE A 3 -29.06 12.84 53.44
C PHE A 3 -27.66 12.69 52.78
N LEU A 4 -26.72 11.79 53.14
CA LEU A 4 -26.63 10.30 53.16
C LEU A 4 -26.48 9.59 51.78
N VAL A 5 -25.29 8.96 51.64
CA VAL A 5 -24.68 7.92 50.75
C VAL A 5 -25.67 6.75 50.43
N PRO A 6 -25.59 5.84 49.39
CA PRO A 6 -24.39 5.04 49.05
C PRO A 6 -24.21 4.33 47.67
N HIS A 7 -23.12 3.55 47.66
CA HIS A 7 -22.46 2.62 46.72
C HIS A 7 -23.25 1.54 45.94
N HIS A 8 -22.61 1.13 44.82
CA HIS A 8 -22.52 -0.20 44.13
C HIS A 8 -23.71 -0.80 43.36
N HIS A 9 -23.47 -1.16 42.08
CA HIS A 9 -23.66 -2.50 41.50
C HIS A 9 -22.92 -2.68 40.15
N ARG A 10 -22.44 -3.92 39.92
CA ARG A 10 -21.74 -4.44 38.72
C ARG A 10 -22.72 -4.96 37.65
N ALA A 11 -22.18 -5.20 36.44
CA ALA A 11 -22.64 -6.08 35.34
C ALA A 11 -23.81 -5.53 34.47
N ALA A 12 -23.95 -5.79 33.17
CA ALA A 12 -23.22 -6.56 32.15
C ALA A 12 -23.79 -6.21 30.76
N LEU A 13 -23.00 -6.51 29.72
CA LEU A 13 -23.35 -6.85 28.32
C LEU A 13 -24.54 -6.17 27.61
N GLY A 14 -24.24 -5.56 26.46
CA GLY A 14 -25.22 -5.27 25.42
C GLY A 14 -24.55 -4.70 24.17
N VAL A 15 -23.85 -5.56 23.41
CA VAL A 15 -23.37 -5.25 22.06
C VAL A 15 -24.59 -5.03 21.17
N LEU A 16 -24.90 -3.77 20.83
CA LEU A 16 -25.75 -3.44 19.69
C LEU A 16 -24.83 -3.08 18.52
N ALA A 17 -24.44 -4.10 17.76
CA ALA A 17 -23.92 -3.92 16.42
C ALA A 17 -25.10 -3.63 15.49
N LEU A 18 -25.28 -2.37 15.10
CA LEU A 18 -26.15 -1.97 14.01
C LEU A 18 -25.28 -1.78 12.76
N ALA A 19 -25.40 -2.78 11.88
CA ALA A 19 -24.88 -2.76 10.53
C ALA A 19 -25.50 -1.62 9.71
N PHE A 20 -24.65 -0.89 8.98
CA PHE A 20 -25.05 -0.18 7.77
C PHE A 20 -24.08 -0.57 6.66
N LEU A 21 -24.35 -1.72 6.04
CA LEU A 21 -23.97 -2.01 4.66
C LEU A 21 -25.12 -1.53 3.78
N ALA A 22 -24.86 -0.52 2.94
CA ALA A 22 -25.67 -0.18 1.79
C ALA A 22 -24.72 0.41 0.73
N GLY A 23 -24.55 -0.14 -0.47
CA GLY A 23 -25.26 -1.26 -1.05
C GLY A 23 -24.48 -1.92 -2.17
N CYS A 24 -24.74 -3.21 -2.33
CA CYS A 24 -24.64 -3.90 -3.61
C CYS A 24 -25.92 -4.72 -3.73
N ASN A 25 -26.80 -4.31 -4.64
CA ASN A 25 -28.02 -5.05 -4.95
C ASN A 25 -27.65 -6.31 -5.73
N ALA A 26 -27.97 -7.48 -5.19
CA ALA A 26 -28.19 -8.68 -5.98
C ALA A 26 -29.55 -9.25 -5.55
N GLU A 27 -30.54 -9.11 -6.44
CA GLU A 27 -31.86 -9.68 -6.25
C GLU A 27 -31.78 -11.21 -6.10
N GLN A 28 -32.60 -11.67 -5.16
CA GLN A 28 -32.93 -13.05 -4.89
C GLN A 28 -33.60 -13.70 -6.10
N MET A 29 -33.20 -14.94 -6.42
CA MET A 29 -34.16 -15.99 -6.75
C MET A 29 -33.78 -17.27 -6.00
N LEU A 30 -34.55 -17.55 -4.95
CA LEU A 30 -34.49 -18.74 -4.11
C LEU A 30 -35.11 -19.95 -4.82
N GLY A 31 -34.36 -21.05 -4.83
CA GLY A 31 -34.78 -22.38 -4.37
C GLY A 31 -35.91 -23.14 -5.10
N LYS A 32 -35.56 -24.35 -5.58
CA LYS A 32 -36.32 -25.59 -5.35
C LYS A 32 -35.40 -26.80 -5.59
N THR A 33 -35.17 -27.59 -4.53
CA THR A 33 -34.63 -28.96 -4.56
C THR A 33 -35.64 -29.90 -5.25
N PRO A 34 -35.19 -31.03 -5.88
CA PRO A 34 -35.02 -32.28 -5.12
C PRO A 34 -33.91 -33.27 -5.58
N ALA A 35 -33.55 -34.15 -4.64
CA ALA A 35 -33.14 -35.55 -4.74
C ALA A 35 -31.79 -35.96 -5.40
N GLN A 36 -30.95 -36.61 -4.58
CA GLN A 36 -29.86 -37.51 -5.00
C GLN A 36 -30.39 -38.78 -5.69
N PRO A 37 -29.51 -39.54 -6.35
CA PRO A 37 -29.10 -40.80 -5.72
C PRO A 37 -27.58 -41.01 -5.66
N ALA A 38 -27.20 -41.86 -4.69
CA ALA A 38 -25.85 -42.28 -4.38
C ALA A 38 -25.21 -43.18 -5.46
N SER A 39 -23.89 -43.13 -5.59
CA SER A 39 -23.13 -44.34 -5.92
C SER A 39 -21.75 -44.32 -5.26
N SER A 40 -21.40 -45.51 -4.79
CA SER A 40 -20.26 -45.92 -3.99
C SER A 40 -18.97 -46.03 -4.78
N GLY A 41 -17.83 -45.75 -4.15
CA GLY A 41 -16.52 -46.10 -4.68
C GLY A 41 -15.42 -45.79 -3.68
N ALA A 42 -15.20 -46.69 -2.72
CA ALA A 42 -14.01 -46.68 -1.88
C ALA A 42 -12.84 -47.23 -2.70
N HIS A 43 -11.69 -46.53 -2.79
CA HIS A 43 -10.39 -47.18 -2.99
C HIS A 43 -9.20 -46.31 -2.54
N ALA A 44 -8.43 -46.91 -1.63
CA ALA A 44 -6.98 -46.90 -1.50
C ALA A 44 -6.26 -45.59 -1.07
N LEU A 45 -5.85 -45.59 0.21
CA LEU A 45 -4.61 -44.99 0.67
C LEU A 45 -3.44 -45.61 -0.11
N VAL A 46 -2.72 -44.78 -0.87
CA VAL A 46 -1.38 -45.11 -1.41
C VAL A 46 -0.39 -44.11 -0.84
N SER A 47 0.71 -44.64 -0.32
CA SER A 47 1.79 -43.89 0.31
C SER A 47 2.92 -43.57 -0.67
N SER A 48 3.50 -42.37 -0.50
CA SER A 48 4.85 -41.93 -0.91
C SER A 48 5.14 -41.74 -2.42
N PRO A 49 6.22 -41.02 -2.85
CA PRO A 49 7.30 -40.36 -2.09
C PRO A 49 7.68 -38.91 -2.54
N ALA A 50 8.60 -38.33 -1.76
CA ALA A 50 9.68 -37.42 -2.16
C ALA A 50 9.34 -36.06 -2.83
N ALA A 51 9.73 -35.02 -2.10
CA ALA A 51 10.03 -33.66 -2.54
C ALA A 51 10.59 -33.58 -3.97
N ALA A 52 9.76 -33.10 -4.90
CA ALA A 52 10.24 -32.47 -6.12
C ALA A 52 10.48 -31.00 -5.80
N SER A 53 11.72 -30.56 -5.98
CA SER A 53 12.14 -29.15 -5.97
C SER A 53 11.25 -28.36 -6.93
N ALA A 54 10.18 -27.74 -6.42
CA ALA A 54 9.35 -26.83 -7.18
C ALA A 54 10.19 -25.58 -7.46
N ALA A 55 10.54 -25.38 -8.74
CA ALA A 55 11.11 -24.13 -9.22
C ALA A 55 10.22 -22.98 -8.73
N LEU A 56 10.82 -22.04 -8.00
CA LEU A 56 10.14 -20.85 -7.50
C LEU A 56 9.44 -20.14 -8.68
N PRO A 57 8.22 -19.62 -8.50
CA PRO A 57 7.58 -18.85 -9.55
C PRO A 57 8.50 -17.68 -9.93
N ALA A 58 8.58 -17.40 -11.24
CA ALA A 58 9.45 -16.41 -11.85
C ALA A 58 9.53 -15.00 -11.19
N PRO A 59 8.52 -14.48 -10.45
CA PRO A 59 8.64 -13.19 -9.77
C PRO A 59 9.79 -13.10 -8.75
N LEU A 60 10.16 -14.21 -8.10
CA LEU A 60 11.23 -14.21 -7.09
C LEU A 60 12.64 -14.11 -7.68
N ALA A 61 12.84 -14.53 -8.94
CA ALA A 61 14.16 -14.53 -9.58
C ALA A 61 14.66 -13.13 -9.99
N LEU A 62 13.77 -12.12 -10.01
CA LEU A 62 14.08 -10.77 -10.47
C LEU A 62 14.82 -9.92 -9.42
N LEU A 63 14.77 -10.28 -8.14
CA LEU A 63 15.02 -9.36 -7.02
C LEU A 63 16.49 -9.19 -6.59
N ALA A 64 17.44 -9.77 -7.33
CA ALA A 64 18.85 -9.75 -6.93
C ALA A 64 19.46 -8.35 -6.78
N ASN A 65 18.82 -7.28 -7.28
CA ASN A 65 19.19 -5.86 -7.05
C ASN A 65 17.98 -4.90 -7.18
N GLY A 66 16.78 -5.39 -6.89
CA GLY A 66 15.51 -4.76 -7.26
C GLY A 66 14.86 -3.85 -6.22
N SER A 67 13.94 -2.98 -6.65
CA SER A 67 12.99 -2.30 -5.75
C SER A 67 11.60 -2.91 -5.88
N LEU A 68 10.84 -2.88 -4.78
CA LEU A 68 9.47 -3.38 -4.72
C LEU A 68 8.52 -2.20 -4.44
N SER A 69 7.48 -2.05 -5.25
CA SER A 69 6.33 -1.21 -4.96
C SER A 69 5.13 -2.10 -4.69
N VAL A 70 4.42 -1.83 -3.61
CA VAL A 70 3.23 -2.59 -3.22
C VAL A 70 2.11 -1.57 -3.05
N GLY A 71 1.14 -1.64 -3.95
CA GLY A 71 -0.12 -0.91 -3.87
C GLY A 71 -1.19 -1.72 -3.15
N GLU A 72 -2.42 -1.21 -3.17
CA GLU A 72 -3.56 -1.81 -2.46
C GLU A 72 -3.98 -3.16 -3.06
N ALA A 73 -4.09 -3.25 -4.39
CA ALA A 73 -4.46 -4.46 -5.12
C ALA A 73 -3.36 -4.98 -6.08
N ARG A 74 -2.24 -4.26 -6.17
CA ARG A 74 -1.18 -4.46 -7.17
C ARG A 74 0.18 -4.44 -6.51
N SER A 75 1.13 -5.18 -7.06
CA SER A 75 2.51 -5.17 -6.61
C SER A 75 3.43 -5.28 -7.81
N CYS A 76 4.51 -4.51 -7.82
CA CYS A 76 5.48 -4.46 -8.89
C CYS A 76 6.90 -4.54 -8.35
N ALA A 77 7.71 -5.43 -8.93
CA ALA A 77 9.14 -5.52 -8.68
C ALA A 77 9.93 -5.03 -9.90
N ILE A 78 11.06 -4.36 -9.65
CA ILE A 78 12.06 -4.01 -10.67
C ILE A 78 13.22 -5.00 -10.54
N GLY A 79 13.69 -5.56 -11.64
CA GLY A 79 14.90 -6.37 -11.71
C GLY A 79 16.17 -5.55 -11.78
N GLY A 80 17.32 -6.16 -11.48
CA GLY A 80 18.63 -5.51 -11.64
C GLY A 80 18.96 -5.09 -13.09
N ASP A 81 18.23 -5.63 -14.07
CA ASP A 81 18.28 -5.27 -15.49
C ASP A 81 17.30 -4.14 -15.87
N GLY A 82 16.56 -3.60 -14.90
CA GLY A 82 15.55 -2.55 -15.09
C GLY A 82 14.26 -3.04 -15.72
N ARG A 83 14.00 -4.36 -15.76
CA ARG A 83 12.69 -4.92 -16.15
C ARG A 83 11.72 -4.86 -14.98
N VAL A 84 10.44 -4.64 -15.28
CA VAL A 84 9.39 -4.65 -14.26
C VAL A 84 8.62 -5.96 -14.36
N ALA A 85 8.18 -6.50 -13.22
CA ALA A 85 7.17 -7.55 -13.15
C ALA A 85 6.10 -7.13 -12.15
N CYS A 86 4.84 -7.11 -12.57
CA CYS A 86 3.72 -6.75 -11.70
C CYS A 86 2.74 -7.93 -11.57
N TRP A 87 2.14 -8.08 -10.40
CA TRP A 87 1.11 -9.06 -10.10
C TRP A 87 -0.01 -8.42 -9.26
N GLY A 88 -1.13 -9.11 -9.14
CA GLY A 88 -2.34 -8.61 -8.48
C GLY A 88 -3.50 -8.45 -9.45
N MET A 89 -4.55 -7.75 -9.01
CA MET A 89 -5.79 -7.63 -9.77
C MET A 89 -5.60 -6.66 -10.95
N ILE A 90 -5.91 -7.12 -12.16
CA ILE A 90 -5.99 -6.29 -13.36
C ILE A 90 -7.39 -6.48 -13.93
N PRO A 91 -8.25 -5.45 -13.92
CA PRO A 91 -9.48 -5.46 -14.70
C PRO A 91 -9.16 -5.76 -16.17
N SER A 92 -9.99 -6.56 -16.84
CA SER A 92 -9.74 -7.00 -18.23
C SER A 92 -9.66 -5.85 -19.25
N ASP A 93 -10.23 -4.71 -18.89
CA ASP A 93 -10.32 -3.47 -19.66
C ASP A 93 -9.23 -2.43 -19.32
N ALA A 94 -8.37 -2.71 -18.33
CA ALA A 94 -7.29 -1.81 -17.96
C ALA A 94 -6.22 -1.69 -19.08
N LEU A 95 -5.64 -0.49 -19.24
CA LEU A 95 -4.58 -0.26 -20.21
C LEU A 95 -3.37 -1.14 -19.88
N PRO A 96 -2.85 -1.93 -20.84
CA PRO A 96 -1.77 -2.84 -20.58
C PRO A 96 -0.47 -2.09 -20.32
N ARG A 97 0.41 -2.68 -19.50
CA ARG A 97 1.77 -2.19 -19.33
C ARG A 97 2.49 -2.12 -20.69
N PRO A 98 3.17 -1.01 -21.03
CA PRO A 98 3.94 -0.94 -22.27
C PRO A 98 5.06 -2.00 -22.29
N THR A 99 5.12 -2.77 -23.37
CA THR A 99 6.10 -3.86 -23.55
C THR A 99 7.52 -3.37 -23.81
N SER A 100 7.67 -2.09 -24.16
CA SER A 100 8.95 -1.44 -24.48
C SER A 100 9.59 -0.70 -23.29
N LEU A 101 9.02 -0.82 -22.07
CA LEU A 101 9.64 -0.21 -20.88
C LEU A 101 10.93 -0.94 -20.51
N SER A 102 12.05 -0.29 -20.80
CA SER A 102 13.40 -0.72 -20.42
C SER A 102 14.07 0.33 -19.54
N SER A 103 15.04 -0.09 -18.73
CA SER A 103 15.79 0.80 -17.83
C SER A 103 14.87 1.55 -16.85
N VAL A 104 13.90 0.83 -16.28
CA VAL A 104 13.04 1.35 -15.23
C VAL A 104 13.85 1.48 -13.94
N SER A 105 13.77 2.63 -13.28
CA SER A 105 14.48 2.94 -12.04
C SER A 105 13.57 3.05 -10.82
N VAL A 106 12.30 3.41 -11.03
CA VAL A 106 11.28 3.56 -9.98
C VAL A 106 9.95 3.05 -10.51
N VAL A 107 9.17 2.40 -9.65
CA VAL A 107 7.77 2.05 -9.89
C VAL A 107 6.95 2.45 -8.67
N ALA A 108 5.78 3.04 -8.90
CA ALA A 108 4.78 3.34 -7.89
C ALA A 108 3.48 2.66 -8.28
N SER A 109 2.97 1.82 -7.39
CA SER A 109 1.71 1.09 -7.58
C SER A 109 0.60 1.75 -6.76
N GLY A 110 -0.37 2.33 -7.46
CA GLY A 110 -1.64 2.75 -6.87
C GLY A 110 -2.59 1.56 -6.75
N MET A 111 -3.88 1.81 -6.46
CA MET A 111 -4.85 0.72 -6.43
C MET A 111 -5.15 0.18 -7.84
N TRP A 112 -5.41 1.08 -8.78
CA TRP A 112 -5.91 0.73 -10.11
C TRP A 112 -4.94 1.03 -11.25
N HIS A 113 -3.81 1.66 -10.97
CA HIS A 113 -2.80 2.03 -11.96
C HIS A 113 -1.40 1.91 -11.35
N ASP A 114 -0.41 1.71 -12.22
CA ASP A 114 1.00 1.82 -11.85
C ASP A 114 1.64 2.92 -12.70
N CYS A 115 2.69 3.53 -12.16
CA CYS A 115 3.54 4.46 -12.87
C CYS A 115 5.00 4.11 -12.68
N ALA A 116 5.81 4.34 -13.70
CA ALA A 116 7.24 4.06 -13.68
C ALA A 116 8.06 5.21 -14.22
N LEU A 117 9.26 5.37 -13.65
CA LEU A 117 10.31 6.22 -14.17
C LEU A 117 11.29 5.37 -14.98
N TYR A 118 11.58 5.78 -16.20
CA TYR A 118 12.43 5.02 -17.12
C TYR A 118 13.34 5.91 -17.97
N GLY A 119 14.48 5.36 -18.38
CA GLY A 119 15.44 6.02 -19.25
C GLY A 119 16.31 7.10 -18.56
N LYS A 120 17.13 7.79 -19.37
CA LYS A 120 18.01 8.90 -18.94
C LYS A 120 18.01 9.99 -20.04
N PRO A 121 17.49 11.20 -19.79
CA PRO A 121 16.83 11.64 -18.56
C PRO A 121 15.57 10.83 -18.25
N ALA A 122 15.22 10.74 -16.96
CA ALA A 122 14.09 9.93 -16.49
C ALA A 122 12.76 10.50 -17.00
N ARG A 123 11.93 9.62 -17.58
CA ARG A 123 10.60 9.91 -18.12
C ARG A 123 9.53 9.15 -17.34
N LEU A 124 8.30 9.67 -17.33
CA LEU A 124 7.14 9.03 -16.71
C LEU A 124 6.36 8.17 -17.73
N SER A 125 5.90 7.00 -17.31
CA SER A 125 4.89 6.20 -18.01
C SER A 125 3.97 5.54 -17.00
N CYS A 126 2.66 5.62 -17.22
CA CYS A 126 1.64 4.98 -16.40
C CYS A 126 0.82 3.99 -17.22
N TRP A 127 0.21 3.00 -16.55
CA TRP A 127 -0.69 2.01 -17.13
C TRP A 127 -1.69 1.51 -16.08
N GLY A 128 -2.79 0.90 -16.51
CA GLY A 128 -3.88 0.47 -15.64
C GLY A 128 -5.23 1.10 -16.03
N LEU A 129 -6.15 1.16 -15.07
CA LEU A 129 -7.45 1.81 -15.24
C LEU A 129 -7.28 3.30 -15.46
N ASP A 130 -8.14 3.92 -16.29
CA ASP A 130 -8.01 5.32 -16.67
C ASP A 130 -9.32 6.13 -16.60
N ASP A 131 -10.33 5.63 -15.87
CA ASP A 131 -11.65 6.25 -15.77
C ASP A 131 -11.64 7.66 -15.17
N GLU A 132 -10.59 8.00 -14.43
CA GLU A 132 -10.39 9.28 -13.75
C GLU A 132 -9.20 10.06 -14.33
N GLY A 133 -8.61 9.60 -15.46
CA GLY A 133 -7.42 10.22 -16.05
C GLY A 133 -6.12 9.95 -15.30
N GLN A 134 -6.05 8.90 -14.48
CA GLN A 134 -4.85 8.49 -13.73
C GLN A 134 -3.73 7.94 -14.64
N VAL A 135 -4.04 7.62 -15.90
CA VAL A 135 -3.06 7.26 -16.93
C VAL A 135 -2.98 8.33 -18.01
N SER A 136 -4.08 8.69 -18.68
CA SER A 136 -4.08 9.66 -19.78
C SER A 136 -3.85 11.10 -19.34
N GLY A 137 -4.18 11.42 -18.07
CA GLY A 137 -3.93 12.73 -17.48
C GLY A 137 -2.49 12.91 -16.97
N ALA A 138 -1.67 11.85 -16.97
CA ALA A 138 -0.26 11.96 -16.60
C ALA A 138 0.45 12.99 -17.49
N PRO A 139 1.21 13.95 -16.92
CA PRO A 139 1.79 15.04 -17.70
C PRO A 139 2.65 14.53 -18.86
N ALA A 140 2.22 14.82 -20.09
CA ALA A 140 2.91 14.37 -21.29
C ALA A 140 4.27 15.06 -21.43
N GLY A 141 5.30 14.27 -21.71
CA GLY A 141 6.62 14.80 -22.06
C GLY A 141 7.42 15.41 -20.91
N ILE A 142 7.00 15.23 -19.65
CA ILE A 142 7.83 15.60 -18.51
C ILE A 142 9.14 14.80 -18.51
N LYS A 143 10.22 15.50 -18.20
CA LYS A 143 11.59 14.97 -18.08
C LYS A 143 12.13 15.33 -16.72
N ASP A 144 13.25 14.72 -16.37
CA ASP A 144 13.97 15.01 -15.12
C ASP A 144 13.06 14.80 -13.91
N VAL A 145 12.35 13.67 -13.90
CA VAL A 145 11.51 13.24 -12.78
C VAL A 145 12.34 12.37 -11.85
N LYS A 146 12.40 12.72 -10.57
CA LYS A 146 13.19 11.99 -9.56
C LYS A 146 12.36 11.09 -8.65
N ALA A 147 11.06 11.35 -8.52
CA ALA A 147 10.16 10.46 -7.79
C ALA A 147 8.75 10.46 -8.38
N VAL A 148 8.04 9.37 -8.15
CA VAL A 148 6.62 9.19 -8.50
C VAL A 148 5.90 8.51 -7.35
N ALA A 149 4.66 8.92 -7.10
CA ALA A 149 3.75 8.32 -6.15
C ALA A 149 2.38 8.11 -6.81
N ALA A 150 1.71 7.00 -6.49
CA ALA A 150 0.42 6.63 -7.07
C ALA A 150 -0.57 6.32 -5.94
N GLY A 151 -1.71 7.00 -5.95
CA GLY A 151 -2.82 6.80 -5.02
C GLY A 151 -3.92 5.92 -5.59
N TYR A 152 -5.17 6.13 -5.15
CA TYR A 152 -6.31 5.34 -5.62
C TYR A 152 -6.64 5.63 -7.09
N THR A 153 -6.85 6.91 -7.40
CA THR A 153 -7.25 7.42 -8.74
C THR A 153 -6.43 8.65 -9.17
N HIS A 154 -5.31 8.92 -8.50
CA HIS A 154 -4.40 10.02 -8.84
C HIS A 154 -2.96 9.56 -8.77
N GLY A 155 -2.10 10.26 -9.50
CA GLY A 155 -0.65 10.11 -9.41
C GLY A 155 0.00 11.47 -9.20
N CYS A 156 1.21 11.46 -8.64
CA CYS A 156 2.03 12.64 -8.47
C CYS A 156 3.48 12.34 -8.86
N ALA A 157 4.14 13.33 -9.46
CA ALA A 157 5.53 13.29 -9.87
C ALA A 157 6.29 14.43 -9.19
N LEU A 158 7.54 14.17 -8.84
CA LEU A 158 8.47 15.15 -8.31
C LEU A 158 9.62 15.32 -9.29
N THR A 159 9.80 16.55 -9.80
CA THR A 159 10.88 16.87 -10.74
C THR A 159 12.22 17.11 -10.03
N GLU A 160 13.32 17.11 -10.77
CA GLU A 160 14.66 17.46 -10.25
C GLU A 160 14.68 18.89 -9.68
N ASP A 161 13.96 19.81 -10.33
CA ASP A 161 13.71 21.17 -9.85
C ASP A 161 12.80 21.24 -8.61
N SER A 162 12.40 20.09 -8.06
CA SER A 162 11.62 19.96 -6.84
C SER A 162 10.16 20.40 -6.99
N GLU A 163 9.64 20.52 -8.21
CA GLU A 163 8.23 20.82 -8.46
C GLU A 163 7.36 19.57 -8.35
N VAL A 164 6.20 19.71 -7.72
CA VAL A 164 5.20 18.64 -7.60
C VAL A 164 4.12 18.81 -8.67
N LEU A 165 3.91 17.77 -9.46
CA LEU A 165 2.86 17.70 -10.48
C LEU A 165 1.97 16.50 -10.19
N CYS A 166 0.70 16.75 -9.91
CA CYS A 166 -0.30 15.71 -9.67
C CYS A 166 -1.35 15.69 -10.80
N TRP A 167 -1.94 14.52 -11.03
CA TRP A 167 -2.92 14.29 -12.09
C TRP A 167 -3.92 13.19 -11.69
N GLY A 168 -4.92 12.98 -12.54
CA GLY A 168 -6.04 12.06 -12.28
C GLY A 168 -7.06 12.67 -11.32
N ALA A 169 -8.27 12.10 -11.28
CA ALA A 169 -9.39 12.55 -10.47
C ALA A 169 -9.58 14.07 -10.55
N ALA A 170 -9.93 14.56 -11.75
CA ALA A 170 -10.01 15.99 -12.02
C ALA A 170 -10.85 16.72 -10.96
N ASP A 171 -10.37 17.91 -10.57
CA ASP A 171 -10.98 18.78 -9.55
C ASP A 171 -11.06 18.25 -8.12
N LYS A 172 -10.51 17.06 -7.84
CA LYS A 172 -10.39 16.58 -6.47
C LYS A 172 -9.25 17.28 -5.72
N PRO A 173 -9.39 17.48 -4.40
CA PRO A 173 -8.35 18.14 -3.63
C PRO A 173 -7.05 17.34 -3.60
N TRP A 174 -7.09 16.00 -3.58
CA TRP A 174 -5.89 15.14 -3.50
C TRP A 174 -5.04 15.08 -4.78
N SER A 175 -5.61 15.47 -5.92
CA SER A 175 -4.91 15.52 -7.22
C SER A 175 -4.39 16.92 -7.57
N LYS A 176 -4.51 17.90 -6.65
CA LYS A 176 -3.89 19.22 -6.80
C LYS A 176 -2.38 19.13 -6.61
N ASN A 177 -1.63 20.07 -7.20
CA ASN A 177 -0.17 20.12 -7.17
C ASN A 177 0.41 20.51 -5.79
N GLY A 178 -0.42 20.78 -4.80
CA GLY A 178 -0.01 21.16 -3.46
C GLY A 178 -1.21 21.39 -2.54
N PRO A 179 -0.99 21.73 -1.26
CA PRO A 179 -2.04 22.02 -0.29
C PRO A 179 -2.84 23.28 -0.63
N ASP A 180 -4.09 23.33 -0.18
CA ASP A 180 -4.94 24.51 -0.35
C ASP A 180 -4.21 25.79 0.10
N GLY A 181 -4.30 26.85 -0.70
CA GLY A 181 -3.62 28.11 -0.41
C GLY A 181 -2.14 28.16 -0.83
N THR A 182 -1.58 27.12 -1.45
CA THR A 182 -0.51 27.35 -2.42
C THR A 182 -1.09 28.23 -3.51
N GLY A 183 -0.69 29.50 -3.58
CA GLY A 183 -1.15 30.42 -4.60
C GLY A 183 -0.77 29.96 -6.01
N ASP A 184 -0.77 30.87 -6.97
CA ASP A 184 -0.62 30.49 -8.40
C ASP A 184 0.78 29.97 -8.80
N GLY A 185 1.71 29.89 -7.85
CA GLY A 185 3.08 29.41 -8.08
C GLY A 185 3.25 27.89 -7.88
N PRO A 186 4.31 27.29 -8.44
CA PRO A 186 4.58 25.87 -8.30
C PRO A 186 4.89 25.51 -6.85
N TYR A 187 4.19 24.50 -6.32
CA TYR A 187 4.53 23.92 -5.02
C TYR A 187 5.78 23.07 -5.13
N ARG A 188 6.68 23.17 -4.13
CA ARG A 188 7.98 22.52 -4.16
C ARG A 188 8.25 21.65 -2.94
N ALA A 189 8.81 20.47 -3.21
CA ALA A 189 9.08 19.44 -2.22
C ALA A 189 10.36 18.67 -2.48
N LYS A 190 10.90 18.02 -1.45
CA LYS A 190 12.02 17.08 -1.59
C LYS A 190 11.57 15.61 -1.62
N ALA A 191 10.36 15.30 -1.18
CA ALA A 191 9.77 13.97 -1.22
C ALA A 191 8.25 14.06 -1.33
N ILE A 192 7.63 13.04 -1.93
CA ILE A 192 6.17 12.91 -2.10
C ILE A 192 5.72 11.50 -1.74
N ALA A 193 4.50 11.37 -1.25
CA ALA A 193 3.79 10.11 -1.03
C ALA A 193 2.30 10.32 -1.31
N ALA A 194 1.64 9.32 -1.90
CA ALA A 194 0.22 9.36 -2.21
C ALA A 194 -0.48 8.21 -1.49
N GLY A 195 -1.55 8.53 -0.78
CA GLY A 195 -2.45 7.55 -0.20
C GLY A 195 -3.72 7.37 -1.02
N ARG A 196 -4.80 6.86 -0.41
CA ARG A 196 -6.04 6.58 -1.15
C ARG A 196 -6.64 7.86 -1.73
N TRP A 197 -6.88 8.84 -0.88
CA TRP A 197 -7.49 10.12 -1.25
C TRP A 197 -6.78 11.31 -0.62
N HIS A 198 -5.47 11.17 -0.37
CA HIS A 198 -4.63 12.26 0.10
C HIS A 198 -3.24 12.15 -0.52
N THR A 199 -2.55 13.28 -0.55
CA THR A 199 -1.16 13.39 -0.97
C THR A 199 -0.41 14.12 0.13
N CYS A 200 0.80 13.63 0.43
CA CYS A 200 1.68 14.26 1.38
C CYS A 200 3.03 14.54 0.72
N ALA A 201 3.69 15.59 1.16
CA ALA A 201 5.02 15.95 0.72
C ALA A 201 5.87 16.43 1.88
N ILE A 202 7.18 16.21 1.78
CA ILE A 202 8.13 16.93 2.61
C ILE A 202 8.58 18.15 1.83
N ASN A 203 8.22 19.34 2.27
CA ASN A 203 8.60 20.57 1.58
C ASN A 203 10.10 20.89 1.75
N LEU A 204 10.57 21.93 1.05
CA LEU A 204 11.98 22.34 1.06
C LEU A 204 12.51 22.74 2.45
N SER A 205 11.63 23.15 3.37
CA SER A 205 12.00 23.44 4.77
C SER A 205 12.04 22.20 5.68
N GLY A 206 11.67 21.02 5.16
CA GLY A 206 11.58 19.79 5.96
C GLY A 206 10.28 19.65 6.75
N ARG A 207 9.27 20.48 6.50
CA ARG A 207 7.91 20.32 7.07
C ARG A 207 7.12 19.33 6.22
N VAL A 208 6.24 18.56 6.86
CA VAL A 208 5.27 17.73 6.13
C VAL A 208 4.01 18.52 5.86
N ASP A 209 3.65 18.64 4.58
CA ASP A 209 2.37 19.17 4.14
C ASP A 209 1.56 18.03 3.53
N CYS A 210 0.30 17.89 3.93
CA CYS A 210 -0.63 16.92 3.36
C CYS A 210 -1.88 17.63 2.85
N TRP A 211 -2.53 17.09 1.83
CA TRP A 211 -3.73 17.64 1.22
C TRP A 211 -4.62 16.56 0.63
N GLY A 212 -5.88 16.91 0.37
CA GLY A 212 -6.91 15.95 0.02
C GLY A 212 -7.88 15.67 1.17
N ASP A 213 -8.36 14.43 1.22
CA ASP A 213 -9.31 13.97 2.23
C ASP A 213 -8.72 14.01 3.64
N ASP A 214 -9.57 14.34 4.61
CA ASP A 214 -9.17 14.50 6.01
C ASP A 214 -10.18 13.88 6.98
N ARG A 215 -11.12 13.05 6.49
CA ARG A 215 -12.10 12.34 7.32
C ARG A 215 -11.47 11.52 8.44
N PHE A 216 -10.23 11.07 8.23
CA PHE A 216 -9.45 10.30 9.18
C PHE A 216 -8.22 11.05 9.70
N GLY A 217 -8.11 12.37 9.52
CA GLY A 217 -6.93 13.11 9.97
C GLY A 217 -5.68 12.91 9.11
N GLN A 218 -5.82 12.37 7.89
CA GLN A 218 -4.71 12.13 6.95
C GLN A 218 -3.95 13.42 6.59
N ARG A 219 -4.67 14.57 6.62
CA ARG A 219 -4.10 15.89 6.38
C ARG A 219 -3.79 16.60 7.69
N SER A 220 -4.77 16.77 8.56
CA SER A 220 -4.62 17.54 9.80
C SER A 220 -3.65 16.90 10.80
N GLY A 221 -3.49 15.57 10.78
CA GLY A 221 -2.55 14.84 11.63
C GLY A 221 -1.06 15.12 11.34
N ALA A 222 -0.76 15.66 10.15
CA ALA A 222 0.59 16.09 9.80
C ALA A 222 0.99 17.45 10.41
N ALA A 223 0.05 18.16 11.04
CA ALA A 223 0.30 19.49 11.59
C ALA A 223 1.47 19.48 12.59
N GLY A 224 2.38 20.46 12.43
CA GLY A 224 3.54 20.65 13.29
C GLY A 224 4.69 19.67 13.05
N ILE A 225 4.60 18.74 12.10
CA ILE A 225 5.72 17.86 11.75
C ILE A 225 6.76 18.66 10.96
N ILE A 226 7.96 18.75 11.51
CA ILE A 226 9.14 19.42 10.95
C ILE A 226 10.34 18.47 10.96
N GLU A 227 11.43 18.88 10.30
CA GLU A 227 12.67 18.08 10.20
C GLU A 227 12.44 16.65 9.66
N ALA A 228 11.46 16.49 8.77
CA ALA A 228 11.14 15.20 8.16
C ALA A 228 12.24 14.78 7.17
N LYS A 229 12.58 13.49 7.22
CA LYS A 229 13.64 12.84 6.44
C LYS A 229 13.07 11.83 5.45
N ALA A 230 12.06 11.07 5.85
CA ALA A 230 11.36 10.10 5.00
C ALA A 230 9.86 10.13 5.29
N LEU A 231 9.06 9.83 4.27
CA LEU A 231 7.60 9.89 4.30
C LEU A 231 7.05 8.68 3.54
N ALA A 232 6.03 8.05 4.09
CA ALA A 232 5.27 7.00 3.43
C ALA A 232 3.78 7.18 3.71
N ALA A 233 2.94 6.92 2.71
CA ALA A 233 1.49 6.98 2.80
C ALA A 233 0.92 5.67 2.29
N GLY A 234 -0.02 5.11 3.02
CA GLY A 234 -0.90 4.03 2.59
C GLY A 234 -2.31 4.56 2.37
N GLU A 235 -3.35 3.72 2.51
CA GLU A 235 -4.72 4.15 2.18
C GLU A 235 -5.15 5.38 2.97
N ILE A 236 -5.08 5.28 4.30
CA ILE A 236 -5.44 6.34 5.22
C ILE A 236 -4.35 6.62 6.27
N LEU A 237 -3.45 5.66 6.48
CA LEU A 237 -2.32 5.79 7.38
C LEU A 237 -1.17 6.49 6.66
N SER A 238 -0.48 7.39 7.35
CA SER A 238 0.78 7.98 6.89
C SER A 238 1.80 7.98 8.01
N CYS A 239 3.06 7.79 7.68
CA CYS A 239 4.15 7.78 8.63
C CYS A 239 5.33 8.60 8.13
N VAL A 240 6.07 9.17 9.07
CA VAL A 240 7.28 9.96 8.82
C VAL A 240 8.42 9.46 9.70
N ILE A 241 9.64 9.52 9.18
CA ILE A 241 10.87 9.56 9.99
C ILE A 241 11.29 11.02 10.09
N ALA A 242 11.40 11.57 11.30
CA ALA A 242 11.70 12.97 11.54
C ALA A 242 12.71 13.19 12.67
N GLY A 243 13.21 14.42 12.77
CA GLY A 243 14.12 14.86 13.83
C GLY A 243 15.54 14.30 13.70
N ALA A 244 16.48 14.85 14.48
CA ALA A 244 17.87 14.40 14.52
C ALA A 244 18.00 12.91 14.92
N ASP A 245 17.07 12.42 15.75
CA ASP A 245 17.07 11.09 16.33
C ASP A 245 16.33 10.03 15.50
N ASN A 246 15.82 10.37 14.32
CA ASN A 246 15.07 9.48 13.43
C ASN A 246 13.80 8.88 14.08
N HIS A 247 13.06 9.68 14.87
CA HIS A 247 11.80 9.20 15.46
C HIS A 247 10.73 8.98 14.41
N VAL A 248 9.97 7.90 14.58
CA VAL A 248 8.83 7.59 13.74
C VAL A 248 7.58 8.21 14.34
N LYS A 249 6.79 8.89 13.50
CA LYS A 249 5.43 9.34 13.85
C LYS A 249 4.48 8.93 12.74
N CYS A 250 3.39 8.27 13.11
CA CYS A 250 2.29 7.98 12.20
C CYS A 250 1.05 8.80 12.55
N TRP A 251 0.23 9.11 11.55
CA TRP A 251 -1.05 9.80 11.65
C TRP A 251 -2.04 9.25 10.63
N GLY A 252 -3.32 9.61 10.79
CA GLY A 252 -4.42 8.93 10.12
C GLY A 252 -5.13 7.99 11.09
N ALA A 253 -6.45 8.00 11.08
CA ALA A 253 -7.32 7.36 12.05
C ALA A 253 -7.93 6.08 11.50
N THR A 254 -8.05 5.08 12.37
CA THR A 254 -8.97 3.96 12.11
C THR A 254 -10.33 4.26 12.70
N SER A 255 -11.33 3.43 12.44
CA SER A 255 -12.73 3.52 12.93
C SER A 255 -12.91 3.54 14.47
N PHE A 256 -11.82 3.73 15.24
CA PHE A 256 -11.77 3.77 16.70
C PHE A 256 -11.39 5.14 17.29
N GLY A 257 -11.24 6.18 16.46
CA GLY A 257 -10.92 7.54 16.91
C GLY A 257 -9.59 8.06 16.35
N ALA A 258 -9.23 9.29 16.74
CA ALA A 258 -8.12 10.07 16.17
C ALA A 258 -6.70 9.55 16.47
N ASP A 259 -6.57 8.40 17.16
CA ASP A 259 -5.27 7.79 17.42
C ASP A 259 -4.87 6.91 16.24
N ALA A 260 -3.73 7.27 15.63
CA ALA A 260 -3.05 6.39 14.69
C ALA A 260 -2.81 5.02 15.33
N ILE A 261 -2.77 3.98 14.50
CA ILE A 261 -2.43 2.62 14.92
C ILE A 261 -1.26 2.66 15.92
N PRO A 262 -1.40 2.09 17.12
CA PRO A 262 -0.38 2.16 18.16
C PRO A 262 0.99 1.70 17.64
N GLN A 263 1.89 2.66 17.45
CA GLN A 263 3.27 2.39 17.04
C GLN A 263 4.13 1.98 18.25
N PRO A 264 5.21 1.22 18.06
CA PRO A 264 6.12 0.87 19.15
C PRO A 264 6.61 2.12 19.91
N PRO A 265 6.51 2.18 21.25
CA PRO A 265 6.97 3.33 22.02
C PRO A 265 8.45 3.61 21.78
N GLY A 266 8.78 4.87 21.46
CA GLY A 266 10.16 5.26 21.22
C GLY A 266 10.77 4.75 19.91
N LEU A 267 9.96 4.25 18.96
CA LEU A 267 10.45 3.73 17.67
C LEU A 267 11.36 4.74 16.96
N ARG A 268 12.57 4.29 16.61
CA ARG A 268 13.54 4.96 15.74
C ARG A 268 13.81 4.07 14.53
N ALA A 269 13.83 4.66 13.34
CA ALA A 269 13.94 3.89 12.11
C ALA A 269 14.71 4.62 11.02
N LYS A 270 15.41 3.85 10.19
CA LYS A 270 16.07 4.35 8.97
C LYS A 270 15.25 4.10 7.70
N ALA A 271 14.24 3.23 7.76
CA ALA A 271 13.27 3.03 6.69
C ALA A 271 11.88 2.77 7.26
N ILE A 272 10.86 3.21 6.52
CA ILE A 272 9.44 2.98 6.82
C ILE A 272 8.71 2.61 5.54
N ALA A 273 7.70 1.76 5.67
CA ALA A 273 6.74 1.43 4.63
C ALA A 273 5.35 1.33 5.24
N VAL A 274 4.34 1.75 4.49
CA VAL A 274 2.97 1.90 4.98
C VAL A 274 2.02 1.26 3.97
N GLY A 275 1.18 0.36 4.46
CA GLY A 275 0.07 -0.24 3.72
C GLY A 275 -1.27 0.37 4.13
N ALA A 276 -2.37 -0.34 3.87
CA ALA A 276 -3.73 0.16 4.12
C ALA A 276 -3.97 0.55 5.60
N TRP A 277 -3.66 -0.40 6.49
CA TRP A 277 -3.91 -0.30 7.93
C TRP A 277 -2.73 -0.86 8.76
N GLN A 278 -1.55 -0.93 8.15
CA GLN A 278 -0.33 -1.39 8.80
C GLN A 278 0.87 -0.58 8.33
N ALA A 279 1.89 -0.52 9.17
CA ALA A 279 3.18 0.02 8.83
C ALA A 279 4.27 -0.92 9.34
N CYS A 280 5.39 -0.91 8.63
CA CYS A 280 6.59 -1.56 9.06
C CYS A 280 7.77 -0.59 8.98
N ALA A 281 8.76 -0.80 9.83
CA ALA A 281 9.99 -0.04 9.89
C ALA A 281 11.20 -0.96 9.98
N ILE A 282 12.33 -0.46 9.51
CA ILE A 282 13.65 -1.04 9.75
C ILE A 282 14.38 -0.11 10.72
N ASN A 283 14.74 -0.62 11.89
CA ASN A 283 15.48 0.15 12.90
C ASN A 283 16.97 0.28 12.55
N GLU A 284 17.74 1.00 13.37
CA GLU A 284 19.19 1.15 13.16
C GLU A 284 19.97 -0.16 13.28
N ALA A 285 19.42 -1.17 13.97
CA ALA A 285 19.97 -2.51 14.10
C ALA A 285 19.49 -3.49 13.00
N ASP A 286 18.85 -2.98 11.95
CA ASP A 286 18.26 -3.73 10.83
C ASP A 286 17.04 -4.59 11.16
N ASP A 287 16.52 -4.53 12.39
CA ASP A 287 15.33 -5.31 12.75
C ASP A 287 14.09 -4.74 12.05
N VAL A 288 13.26 -5.65 11.54
CA VAL A 288 11.94 -5.34 11.02
C VAL A 288 10.93 -5.31 12.16
N LEU A 289 10.24 -4.19 12.32
CA LEU A 289 9.11 -4.03 13.25
C LEU A 289 7.86 -3.68 12.45
N CYS A 290 6.79 -4.43 12.61
CA CYS A 290 5.49 -4.14 12.01
C CYS A 290 4.44 -3.88 13.09
N TRP A 291 3.57 -2.92 12.85
CA TRP A 291 2.44 -2.56 13.72
C TRP A 291 1.26 -2.16 12.84
N GLY A 292 0.04 -2.35 13.33
CA GLY A 292 -1.10 -2.32 12.41
C GLY A 292 -2.33 -3.00 12.94
N SER A 293 -3.34 -3.00 12.07
CA SER A 293 -4.36 -4.03 12.08
C SER A 293 -3.71 -5.41 12.01
N ARG A 294 -4.26 -6.35 12.77
CA ARG A 294 -3.96 -7.79 12.64
C ARG A 294 -4.80 -8.46 11.57
N GLU A 295 -5.79 -7.75 11.03
CA GLU A 295 -6.56 -8.25 9.92
C GLU A 295 -5.58 -8.58 8.78
N PHE A 296 -5.70 -9.79 8.24
CA PHE A 296 -4.87 -10.31 7.14
C PHE A 296 -3.39 -10.61 7.47
N GLY A 297 -2.94 -10.56 8.73
CA GLY A 297 -1.64 -11.12 9.16
C GLY A 297 -0.38 -10.42 8.62
N ALA A 298 -0.51 -9.26 7.96
CA ALA A 298 0.62 -8.51 7.41
C ALA A 298 1.57 -7.95 8.49
N ILE A 299 1.18 -7.98 9.76
CA ILE A 299 2.04 -7.63 10.89
C ILE A 299 2.69 -8.84 11.57
N ASP A 300 2.36 -10.07 11.15
CA ASP A 300 2.90 -11.32 11.72
C ASP A 300 4.22 -11.69 11.02
N MET A 301 5.20 -10.80 11.14
CA MET A 301 6.52 -10.99 10.52
C MET A 301 7.31 -12.15 11.16
N PRO A 302 8.19 -12.82 10.40
CA PRO A 302 9.09 -13.82 10.96
C PRO A 302 9.92 -13.27 12.13
N ALA A 303 9.98 -14.02 13.25
CA ALA A 303 10.73 -13.61 14.42
C ALA A 303 12.22 -13.40 14.09
N GLY A 304 12.78 -12.26 14.52
CA GLY A 304 14.17 -11.91 14.29
C GLY A 304 14.53 -11.53 12.84
N LEU A 305 13.54 -11.21 12.01
CA LEU A 305 13.77 -10.78 10.63
C LEU A 305 14.60 -9.49 10.60
N LYS A 306 15.73 -9.56 9.90
CA LYS A 306 16.56 -8.42 9.55
C LYS A 306 16.52 -8.16 8.05
N ALA A 307 16.40 -6.90 7.65
CA ALA A 307 16.24 -6.54 6.24
C ALA A 307 16.89 -5.20 5.90
N ARG A 308 17.23 -5.01 4.61
CA ARG A 308 17.71 -3.75 4.06
C ARG A 308 16.61 -2.90 3.41
N GLN A 309 15.50 -3.53 3.01
CA GLN A 309 14.36 -2.89 2.40
C GLN A 309 13.07 -3.56 2.85
N ILE A 310 12.00 -2.78 2.93
CA ILE A 310 10.67 -3.26 3.27
C ILE A 310 9.63 -2.54 2.42
N ALA A 311 8.61 -3.26 2.00
CA ALA A 311 7.43 -2.73 1.33
C ALA A 311 6.18 -3.38 1.92
N VAL A 312 5.10 -2.61 2.01
CA VAL A 312 3.88 -3.00 2.70
C VAL A 312 2.70 -2.61 1.82
N GLY A 313 1.87 -3.58 1.44
CA GLY A 313 0.60 -3.39 0.73
C GLY A 313 -0.59 -3.52 1.65
N ALA A 314 -1.80 -3.67 1.10
CA ALA A 314 -3.02 -3.83 1.88
C ALA A 314 -3.10 -5.17 2.65
N LEU A 315 -2.58 -6.26 2.05
CA LEU A 315 -2.73 -7.62 2.60
C LEU A 315 -1.40 -8.33 2.85
N GLN A 316 -0.28 -7.77 2.40
CA GLN A 316 1.02 -8.43 2.45
C GLN A 316 2.13 -7.42 2.71
N ALA A 317 3.15 -7.84 3.44
CA ALA A 317 4.42 -7.13 3.55
C ALA A 317 5.54 -8.01 3.01
N CYS A 318 6.56 -7.37 2.43
CA CYS A 318 7.73 -8.04 1.87
C CYS A 318 8.99 -7.30 2.28
N ALA A 319 10.04 -8.06 2.59
CA ALA A 319 11.34 -7.51 2.93
C ALA A 319 12.45 -8.14 2.10
N THR A 320 13.39 -7.32 1.66
CA THR A 320 14.63 -7.77 1.02
C THR A 320 15.70 -7.90 2.10
N THR A 321 16.16 -9.13 2.31
CA THR A 321 17.14 -9.50 3.34
C THR A 321 18.58 -9.35 2.83
N PHE A 322 19.58 -9.45 3.71
CA PHE A 322 21.00 -9.23 3.34
C PHE A 322 21.60 -10.33 2.46
N ASP A 323 20.95 -11.50 2.36
CA ASP A 323 21.30 -12.58 1.43
C ASP A 323 20.56 -12.47 0.09
N ASP A 324 20.09 -11.26 -0.26
CA ASP A 324 19.34 -10.93 -1.48
C ASP A 324 18.02 -11.69 -1.66
N LYS A 325 17.53 -12.37 -0.63
CA LYS A 325 16.22 -13.03 -0.66
C LYS A 325 15.12 -12.04 -0.32
N VAL A 326 14.00 -12.17 -1.03
CA VAL A 326 12.76 -11.50 -0.67
C VAL A 326 11.89 -12.46 0.12
N ARG A 327 11.43 -12.00 1.29
CA ARG A 327 10.55 -12.72 2.19
C ARG A 327 9.27 -11.93 2.33
N CYS A 328 8.13 -12.55 2.02
CA CYS A 328 6.83 -11.91 2.14
C CYS A 328 5.96 -12.64 3.17
N TRP A 329 5.09 -11.91 3.86
CA TRP A 329 4.17 -12.44 4.85
C TRP A 329 2.80 -11.73 4.82
N PRO A 330 1.70 -12.44 5.14
CA PRO A 330 1.64 -13.89 5.46
C PRO A 330 1.96 -14.78 4.24
N GLU A 331 2.37 -16.03 4.47
CA GLU A 331 2.79 -16.99 3.43
C GLU A 331 1.59 -17.54 2.61
N LYS A 332 0.38 -17.47 3.18
CA LYS A 332 -0.88 -17.81 2.50
C LYS A 332 -1.89 -16.68 2.71
N ILE A 333 -2.45 -16.20 1.60
CA ILE A 333 -3.70 -15.45 1.59
C ILE A 333 -4.73 -16.48 1.12
N ASP A 334 -5.61 -16.96 2.00
CA ASP A 334 -6.60 -17.97 1.59
C ASP A 334 -7.43 -17.40 0.43
N SER A 335 -7.48 -18.15 -0.67
CA SER A 335 -8.04 -17.77 -1.97
C SER A 335 -9.57 -17.59 -1.97
N PHE A 336 -10.19 -17.44 -0.81
CA PHE A 336 -11.64 -17.44 -0.65
C PHE A 336 -12.28 -16.04 -0.70
N GLU A 337 -11.49 -14.96 -0.67
CA GLU A 337 -12.03 -13.58 -0.67
C GLU A 337 -11.65 -12.72 -1.89
N LEU A 338 -10.71 -13.19 -2.72
CA LEU A 338 -10.44 -12.59 -4.02
C LEU A 338 -10.97 -13.56 -5.06
N GLY A 339 -12.03 -13.19 -5.79
CA GLY A 339 -12.67 -14.00 -6.84
C GLY A 339 -11.79 -14.33 -8.06
N ALA A 340 -10.49 -14.57 -7.86
CA ALA A 340 -9.55 -15.04 -8.86
C ALA A 340 -9.69 -16.56 -9.00
N ARG A 341 -10.36 -17.01 -10.07
CA ARG A 341 -10.21 -18.38 -10.56
C ARG A 341 -8.74 -18.62 -10.89
N SER A 342 -8.14 -19.55 -10.18
CA SER A 342 -6.80 -20.09 -10.41
C SER A 342 -6.77 -21.10 -11.57
N ASP A 343 -7.43 -20.79 -12.69
CA ASP A 343 -7.42 -21.66 -13.85
C ASP A 343 -6.32 -21.23 -14.85
N GLU A 344 -5.22 -21.99 -14.78
CA GLU A 344 -4.30 -22.34 -15.87
C GLU A 344 -3.85 -21.24 -16.86
N VAL A 345 -2.70 -20.63 -16.60
CA VAL A 345 -1.83 -20.12 -17.68
C VAL A 345 -0.83 -21.22 -18.04
N LYS A 346 -1.18 -22.06 -19.02
CA LYS A 346 -0.19 -22.83 -19.78
C LYS A 346 0.54 -21.85 -20.72
N ALA A 347 1.86 -21.73 -20.56
CA ALA A 347 2.69 -21.06 -21.53
C ALA A 347 2.91 -21.97 -22.78
N PRO A 348 2.97 -21.41 -24.00
CA PRO A 348 3.38 -22.12 -25.20
C PRO A 348 4.86 -22.53 -25.19
#